data_AF-A0A6A6NGL8-F1
#
_entry.id   AF-A0A6A6NGL8-F1
#
_cell.length_a   1.000
_cell.length_b   1.000
_cell.length_c   1.000
_cell.angle_alpha   90.00
_cell.angle_beta   90.00
_cell.angle_gamma   90.00
#
_symmetry.space_group_name_H-M   'P 1'
#
loop_
_entity.id
_entity.type
_entity.pdbx_description
1 polymer ?
#
loop_
_entity_poly.entity_id
_entity_poly.type
_entity_poly.pdbx_seq_one_letter_code
_entity_poly.pdbx_strand_id
1 'polypeptide(L)'
;MDKAVEDGVNVISMSIGGGLFDYYRDTVAIGAFTATAHGILVSCSAGNDGPSNVSNSTSGFLCMSGTLIPAKVSGKIVICDRGGNSRVEKGVEVKHAGGLGMILANTELYGEELIADSHILATAAMGQSSAAAIKNYAFSDPKPVATIASGRTRLGVEPSPVVAHSVLEVQIQSPQRRVTFNIISGTSMSCPHVSGLAALLKAAHSDWSPGAIRSALMTTAYTKYKNGKTILDVSTGQPSTPLDYGAGYVNPVAALDPGLVYDTTVEDYLGFLCALNYSSSQIKLATNRDFTCDPSKKYSLVISITHLSLFLSKLLQGKGWCRSNKHCNIHRTLTNVAPPATYKVSISSETPSVNILVEPQSLNFSEQYEKKSYTVTFTATSMPSGTTSFAHLEWSSRKHVVGSPIAFSWT
;
A
#
# COMPACT_ATOMS: atom_id res chain seq x y z
N MET A 1 -10.93 9.29 17.57
CA MET A 1 -9.53 8.98 17.94
C MET A 1 -9.23 9.48 19.33
N ASP A 2 -9.49 10.75 19.65
CA ASP A 2 -9.21 11.35 20.97
C ASP A 2 -9.74 10.52 22.15
N LYS A 3 -10.99 10.06 22.10
CA LYS A 3 -11.53 9.19 23.15
C LYS A 3 -10.74 7.89 23.33
N ALA A 4 -10.29 7.27 22.24
CA ALA A 4 -9.47 6.06 22.30
C ALA A 4 -8.07 6.36 22.88
N VAL A 5 -7.52 7.53 22.59
CA VAL A 5 -6.27 8.01 23.22
C VAL A 5 -6.46 8.17 24.72
N GLU A 6 -7.55 8.81 25.15
CA GLU A 6 -7.90 8.96 26.58
C GLU A 6 -8.08 7.61 27.27
N ASP A 7 -8.69 6.64 26.58
CA ASP A 7 -8.90 5.29 27.09
C ASP A 7 -7.59 4.46 27.15
N GLY A 8 -6.47 5.02 26.67
CA GLY A 8 -5.14 4.43 26.82
C GLY A 8 -4.86 3.26 25.87
N VAL A 9 -5.47 3.22 24.69
CA VAL A 9 -5.23 2.15 23.70
C VAL A 9 -3.78 2.16 23.19
N ASN A 10 -3.26 1.02 22.77
CA ASN A 10 -1.87 0.92 22.24
C ASN A 10 -1.78 1.08 20.72
N VAL A 11 -2.82 0.68 19.98
CA VAL A 11 -2.90 0.75 18.52
C VAL A 11 -4.32 1.12 18.11
N ILE A 12 -4.47 1.96 17.10
CA ILE A 12 -5.75 2.28 16.46
C ILE A 12 -5.73 1.73 15.03
N SER A 13 -6.72 0.89 14.72
CA SER A 13 -6.95 0.36 13.37
C SER A 13 -8.05 1.16 12.67
N MET A 14 -7.73 1.76 11.52
CA MET A 14 -8.65 2.62 10.78
C MET A 14 -8.73 2.24 9.30
N SER A 15 -9.70 1.38 9.00
CA SER A 15 -10.08 1.03 7.64
C SER A 15 -10.99 2.08 7.00
N ILE A 16 -10.57 3.35 7.05
CA ILE A 16 -11.25 4.49 6.46
C ILE A 16 -10.21 5.47 5.94
N GLY A 17 -10.52 6.14 4.83
CA GLY A 17 -9.68 7.17 4.21
C GLY A 17 -10.53 8.31 3.68
N GLY A 18 -9.89 9.44 3.39
CA GLY A 18 -10.49 10.59 2.73
C GLY A 18 -9.80 10.90 1.40
N GLY A 19 -10.28 11.94 0.72
CA GLY A 19 -9.58 12.49 -0.46
C GLY A 19 -8.23 13.13 -0.10
N LEU A 20 -7.49 13.57 -1.12
CA LEU A 20 -6.21 14.25 -0.94
C LEU A 20 -6.44 15.67 -0.38
N PHE A 21 -6.22 15.84 0.93
CA PHE A 21 -6.27 17.14 1.61
C PHE A 21 -4.91 17.49 2.24
N ASP A 22 -4.66 18.77 2.46
CA ASP A 22 -3.56 19.22 3.32
C ASP A 22 -3.76 18.68 4.75
N TYR A 23 -2.66 18.38 5.47
CA TYR A 23 -2.72 17.74 6.80
C TYR A 23 -3.54 18.52 7.84
N TYR A 24 -3.60 19.86 7.75
CA TYR A 24 -4.39 20.70 8.67
C TYR A 24 -5.91 20.70 8.37
N ARG A 25 -6.33 20.04 7.28
CA ARG A 25 -7.75 19.85 6.89
C ARG A 25 -8.16 18.37 6.88
N ASP A 26 -7.19 17.47 7.02
CA ASP A 26 -7.43 16.04 7.07
C ASP A 26 -7.70 15.61 8.52
N THR A 27 -8.95 15.27 8.80
CA THR A 27 -9.38 14.84 10.14
C THR A 27 -8.71 13.54 10.60
N VAL A 28 -8.37 12.64 9.66
CA VAL A 28 -7.64 11.41 9.98
C VAL A 28 -6.20 11.74 10.33
N ALA A 29 -5.55 12.64 9.58
CA ALA A 29 -4.18 13.08 9.87
C ALA A 29 -4.08 13.80 11.22
N ILE A 30 -5.03 14.70 11.54
CA ILE A 30 -5.08 15.43 12.82
C ILE A 30 -5.21 14.46 14.00
N GLY A 31 -6.14 13.51 13.93
CA GLY A 31 -6.33 12.51 14.97
C GLY A 31 -5.15 11.54 15.08
N ALA A 32 -4.54 11.17 13.94
CA ALA A 32 -3.37 10.29 13.90
C ALA A 32 -2.13 10.94 14.51
N PHE A 33 -1.92 12.24 14.31
CA PHE A 33 -0.87 12.99 14.98
C PHE A 33 -1.06 12.95 16.49
N THR A 34 -2.27 13.23 16.98
CA THR A 34 -2.59 13.24 18.41
C THR A 34 -2.33 11.88 19.06
N ALA A 35 -2.75 10.80 18.42
CA ALA A 35 -2.48 9.43 18.86
C ALA A 35 -0.97 9.12 18.88
N THR A 36 -0.26 9.44 17.80
CA THR A 36 1.19 9.21 17.70
C THR A 36 1.96 9.97 18.77
N ALA A 37 1.53 11.19 19.10
CA ALA A 37 2.12 12.01 20.15
C ALA A 37 1.91 11.44 21.57
N HIS A 38 0.98 10.50 21.75
CA HIS A 38 0.77 9.73 22.97
C HIS A 38 1.38 8.32 22.90
N GLY A 39 2.23 8.06 21.90
CA GLY A 39 2.89 6.76 21.74
C GLY A 39 2.00 5.66 21.15
N ILE A 40 0.89 6.04 20.50
CA ILE A 40 -0.10 5.12 19.92
C ILE A 40 0.09 5.06 18.40
N LEU A 41 0.29 3.85 17.86
CA LEU A 41 0.38 3.66 16.41
C LEU A 41 -1.01 3.68 15.77
N VAL A 42 -1.16 4.41 14.67
CA VAL A 42 -2.36 4.36 13.81
C VAL A 42 -2.04 3.65 12.51
N SER A 43 -2.81 2.60 12.18
CA SER A 43 -2.79 1.95 10.88
C SER A 43 -4.00 2.40 10.07
N CYS A 44 -3.77 2.85 8.83
CA CYS A 44 -4.82 3.26 7.92
C CYS A 44 -4.80 2.41 6.63
N SER A 45 -5.97 2.18 6.04
CA SER A 45 -6.10 1.58 4.70
C SER A 45 -5.63 2.54 3.61
N ALA A 46 -4.94 2.03 2.58
CA ALA A 46 -4.43 2.85 1.48
C ALA A 46 -5.51 3.35 0.50
N GLY A 47 -6.73 2.80 0.57
CA GLY A 47 -7.79 3.07 -0.38
C GLY A 47 -7.81 2.03 -1.51
N ASN A 48 -8.88 2.05 -2.29
CA ASN A 48 -9.21 0.97 -3.22
C ASN A 48 -9.28 1.43 -4.68
N ASP A 49 -8.71 2.59 -5.03
CA ASP A 49 -8.98 3.32 -6.28
C ASP A 49 -7.88 3.22 -7.37
N GLY A 50 -6.95 2.26 -7.29
CA GLY A 50 -5.83 2.17 -8.25
C GLY A 50 -6.00 1.12 -9.36
N PRO A 51 -5.36 1.28 -10.54
CA PRO A 51 -5.22 2.47 -11.38
C PRO A 51 -6.47 2.76 -12.25
N SER A 52 -6.71 4.05 -12.50
CA SER A 52 -7.80 4.54 -13.34
C SER A 52 -7.49 4.44 -14.84
N ASN A 53 -8.37 3.78 -15.60
CA ASN A 53 -8.50 4.03 -17.04
C ASN A 53 -9.98 4.05 -17.42
N VAL A 54 -10.42 5.17 -17.98
CA VAL A 54 -11.81 5.45 -18.33
C VAL A 54 -12.02 5.01 -19.77
N SER A 55 -12.80 3.94 -19.99
CA SER A 55 -13.17 3.53 -21.35
C SER A 55 -14.63 3.84 -21.65
N ASN A 56 -14.86 4.09 -22.94
CA ASN A 56 -16.07 4.66 -23.52
C ASN A 56 -16.74 3.60 -24.44
N SER A 57 -18.06 3.43 -24.30
CA SER A 57 -19.04 2.81 -25.24
C SER A 57 -19.59 1.36 -25.05
N THR A 58 -20.89 1.26 -25.37
CA THR A 58 -21.86 0.15 -25.59
C THR A 58 -22.07 -0.95 -24.54
N SER A 59 -22.74 -0.58 -23.45
CA SER A 59 -22.90 -1.27 -22.15
C SER A 59 -23.60 -2.65 -22.05
N GLY A 60 -23.90 -3.35 -23.15
CA GLY A 60 -24.61 -4.65 -23.08
C GLY A 60 -23.77 -5.78 -22.49
N PHE A 61 -22.49 -5.85 -22.84
CA PHE A 61 -21.53 -6.84 -22.35
C PHE A 61 -21.19 -6.66 -20.86
N LEU A 62 -21.49 -5.49 -20.29
CA LEU A 62 -21.27 -5.18 -18.88
C LEU A 62 -22.42 -5.64 -17.98
N CYS A 63 -23.54 -6.12 -18.53
CA CYS A 63 -24.73 -6.47 -17.74
C CYS A 63 -25.20 -5.32 -16.83
N MET A 64 -25.26 -4.12 -17.39
CA MET A 64 -25.80 -2.93 -16.72
C MET A 64 -27.33 -2.97 -16.68
N SER A 65 -27.92 -2.20 -15.76
CA SER A 65 -29.36 -2.03 -15.65
C SER A 65 -30.01 -1.67 -16.99
N GLY A 66 -31.07 -2.38 -17.34
CA GLY A 66 -31.83 -2.19 -18.58
C GLY A 66 -31.16 -2.65 -19.88
N THR A 67 -29.95 -3.23 -19.83
CA THR A 67 -29.21 -3.65 -21.04
C THR A 67 -29.43 -5.10 -21.45
N LEU A 68 -29.93 -5.94 -20.52
CA LEU A 68 -30.20 -7.35 -20.76
C LEU A 68 -31.60 -7.56 -21.34
N ILE A 69 -31.69 -8.36 -22.42
CA ILE A 69 -32.99 -8.72 -23.04
C ILE A 69 -33.51 -10.01 -22.38
N PRO A 70 -34.62 -9.98 -21.61
CA PRO A 70 -35.08 -11.14 -20.84
C PRO A 70 -35.32 -12.38 -21.68
N ALA A 71 -35.90 -12.24 -22.88
CA ALA A 71 -36.13 -13.36 -23.81
C ALA A 71 -34.84 -14.08 -24.25
N LYS A 72 -33.69 -13.40 -24.20
CA LYS A 72 -32.38 -13.99 -24.54
C LYS A 72 -31.63 -14.55 -23.34
N VAL A 73 -31.96 -14.10 -22.12
CA VAL A 73 -31.24 -14.36 -20.86
C VAL A 73 -31.96 -15.37 -19.96
N SER A 74 -33.29 -15.39 -19.99
CA SER A 74 -34.11 -16.23 -19.11
C SER A 74 -33.70 -17.70 -19.20
N GLY A 75 -33.42 -18.31 -18.05
CA GLY A 75 -33.02 -19.72 -17.99
C GLY A 75 -31.55 -19.99 -18.36
N LYS A 76 -30.68 -18.97 -18.52
CA LYS A 76 -29.29 -19.14 -18.97
C LYS A 76 -28.25 -18.64 -17.97
N ILE A 77 -27.01 -19.08 -18.16
CA ILE A 77 -25.83 -18.49 -17.53
C ILE A 77 -25.34 -17.34 -18.43
N VAL A 78 -25.16 -16.14 -17.85
CA VAL A 78 -24.79 -14.94 -18.59
C VAL A 78 -23.33 -14.60 -18.35
N ILE A 79 -22.56 -14.36 -19.40
CA ILE A 79 -21.19 -13.83 -19.29
C ILE A 79 -21.29 -12.30 -19.21
N CYS A 80 -20.75 -11.73 -18.14
CA CYS A 80 -20.73 -10.30 -17.88
C CYS A 80 -19.29 -9.85 -17.69
N ASP A 81 -18.87 -8.83 -18.42
CA ASP A 81 -17.52 -8.29 -18.27
C ASP A 81 -17.42 -7.42 -17.03
N ARG A 82 -16.28 -7.52 -16.34
CA ARG A 82 -15.93 -6.66 -15.22
C ARG A 82 -15.73 -5.23 -15.72
N GLY A 83 -16.27 -4.26 -14.96
CA GLY A 83 -16.13 -2.82 -15.23
C GLY A 83 -17.47 -2.07 -15.30
N GLY A 84 -17.42 -0.74 -15.29
CA GLY A 84 -18.57 0.15 -15.44
C GLY A 84 -19.52 0.24 -14.23
N ASN A 85 -20.09 -0.88 -13.79
CA ASN A 85 -20.90 -1.00 -12.57
C ASN A 85 -20.34 -2.11 -11.65
N SER A 86 -20.84 -2.21 -10.42
CA SER A 86 -20.22 -3.10 -9.43
C SER A 86 -20.34 -4.58 -9.81
N ARG A 87 -19.33 -5.38 -9.43
CA ARG A 87 -19.28 -6.82 -9.73
C ARG A 87 -20.53 -7.56 -9.23
N VAL A 88 -21.01 -7.18 -8.04
CA VAL A 88 -22.17 -7.82 -7.42
C VAL A 88 -23.49 -7.36 -8.05
N GLU A 89 -23.63 -6.08 -8.39
CA GLU A 89 -24.82 -5.52 -9.06
C GLU A 89 -25.09 -6.19 -10.41
N LYS A 90 -24.06 -6.54 -11.18
CA LYS A 90 -24.24 -7.33 -12.42
C LYS A 90 -25.02 -8.62 -12.18
N GLY A 91 -24.77 -9.29 -11.05
CA GLY A 91 -25.50 -10.50 -10.66
C GLY A 91 -26.96 -10.22 -10.30
N VAL A 92 -27.26 -9.03 -9.77
CA VAL A 92 -28.65 -8.58 -9.52
C VAL A 92 -29.37 -8.36 -10.85
N GLU A 93 -28.73 -7.69 -11.82
CA GLU A 93 -29.32 -7.45 -13.14
C GLU A 93 -29.56 -8.73 -13.92
N VAL A 94 -28.61 -9.68 -13.89
CA VAL A 94 -28.82 -11.00 -14.50
C VAL A 94 -30.00 -11.73 -13.85
N LYS A 95 -30.15 -11.65 -12.52
CA LYS A 95 -31.30 -12.23 -11.82
C LYS A 95 -32.62 -11.57 -12.23
N HIS A 96 -32.65 -10.24 -12.30
CA HIS A 96 -33.84 -9.49 -12.72
C HIS A 96 -34.26 -9.82 -14.16
N ALA A 97 -33.29 -10.07 -15.05
CA ALA A 97 -33.55 -10.50 -16.42
C ALA A 97 -33.94 -11.99 -16.56
N GLY A 98 -34.07 -12.74 -15.45
CA GLY A 98 -34.45 -14.15 -15.42
C GLY A 98 -33.30 -15.16 -15.61
N GLY A 99 -32.04 -14.69 -15.56
CA GLY A 99 -30.86 -15.55 -15.68
C GLY A 99 -30.69 -16.51 -14.50
N LEU A 100 -30.15 -17.70 -14.74
CA LEU A 100 -29.89 -18.73 -13.73
C LEU A 100 -28.51 -18.59 -13.06
N GLY A 101 -27.56 -17.97 -13.74
CA GLY A 101 -26.18 -17.86 -13.28
C GLY A 101 -25.40 -16.77 -14.01
N MET A 102 -24.22 -16.42 -13.50
CA MET A 102 -23.35 -15.41 -14.10
C MET A 102 -21.90 -15.89 -14.14
N ILE A 103 -21.21 -15.62 -15.24
CA ILE A 103 -19.75 -15.68 -15.31
C ILE A 103 -19.26 -14.24 -15.33
N LEU A 104 -18.51 -13.84 -14.31
CA LEU A 104 -17.89 -12.53 -14.26
C LEU A 104 -16.51 -12.62 -14.91
N ALA A 105 -16.41 -12.09 -16.13
CA ALA A 105 -15.22 -12.17 -16.97
C ALA A 105 -14.33 -10.93 -16.77
N ASN A 106 -13.10 -11.12 -16.30
CA ASN A 106 -12.12 -10.04 -16.34
C ASN A 106 -11.78 -9.65 -17.78
N THR A 107 -11.48 -8.36 -17.93
CA THR A 107 -10.91 -7.78 -19.15
C THR A 107 -9.40 -7.62 -19.00
N GLU A 108 -8.72 -7.19 -20.06
CA GLU A 108 -7.29 -6.88 -20.03
C GLU A 108 -6.92 -5.88 -18.92
N LEU A 109 -7.80 -4.92 -18.62
CA LEU A 109 -7.60 -3.92 -17.56
C LEU A 109 -7.44 -4.55 -16.17
N TYR A 110 -8.15 -5.64 -15.89
CA TYR A 110 -8.19 -6.29 -14.57
C TYR A 110 -7.30 -7.53 -14.47
N GLY A 111 -6.69 -7.96 -15.59
CA GLY A 111 -5.79 -9.09 -15.67
C GLY A 111 -6.33 -10.37 -15.03
N GLU A 112 -5.48 -11.04 -14.26
CA GLU A 112 -5.79 -12.31 -13.59
C GLU A 112 -6.38 -12.12 -12.19
N GLU A 113 -6.76 -10.90 -11.81
CA GLU A 113 -7.27 -10.61 -10.47
C GLU A 113 -8.58 -11.32 -10.18
N LEU A 114 -8.61 -12.11 -9.11
CA LEU A 114 -9.84 -12.68 -8.59
C LEU A 114 -10.17 -12.05 -7.24
N ILE A 115 -11.28 -11.32 -7.20
CA ILE A 115 -11.85 -10.78 -5.97
C ILE A 115 -12.99 -11.69 -5.54
N ALA A 116 -12.93 -12.15 -4.29
CA ALA A 116 -13.98 -12.96 -3.70
C ALA A 116 -15.14 -12.05 -3.26
N ASP A 117 -16.19 -11.98 -4.08
CA ASP A 117 -17.44 -11.30 -3.77
C ASP A 117 -18.58 -12.29 -3.53
N SER A 118 -19.52 -11.90 -2.67
CA SER A 118 -20.74 -12.65 -2.43
C SER A 118 -21.83 -12.25 -3.44
N HIS A 119 -22.16 -13.16 -4.37
CA HIS A 119 -23.19 -12.92 -5.38
C HIS A 119 -24.57 -13.48 -4.98
N ILE A 120 -25.64 -12.87 -5.52
CA ILE A 120 -27.04 -13.24 -5.24
C ILE A 120 -27.53 -14.47 -6.04
N LEU A 121 -26.79 -14.86 -7.08
CA LEU A 121 -27.01 -16.05 -7.90
C LEU A 121 -25.68 -16.82 -8.03
N ALA A 122 -25.71 -18.01 -8.63
CA ALA A 122 -24.49 -18.77 -8.86
C ALA A 122 -23.55 -17.99 -9.78
N THR A 123 -22.39 -17.58 -9.26
CA THR A 123 -21.40 -16.80 -10.02
C THR A 123 -20.01 -17.40 -9.92
N ALA A 124 -19.31 -17.43 -11.06
CA ALA A 124 -17.89 -17.71 -11.12
C ALA A 124 -17.16 -16.49 -11.70
N ALA A 125 -16.26 -15.89 -10.92
CA ALA A 125 -15.34 -14.86 -11.40
C ALA A 125 -14.11 -15.51 -12.00
N MET A 126 -13.63 -14.98 -13.12
CA MET A 126 -12.51 -15.55 -13.88
C MET A 126 -11.52 -14.48 -14.31
N GLY A 127 -10.24 -14.83 -14.24
CA GLY A 127 -9.15 -14.01 -14.76
C GLY A 127 -9.21 -13.89 -16.28
N GLN A 128 -8.48 -12.92 -16.83
CA GLN A 128 -8.57 -12.51 -18.24
C GLN A 128 -8.37 -13.67 -19.22
N SER A 129 -7.37 -14.52 -18.99
CA SER A 129 -7.04 -15.64 -19.89
C SER A 129 -8.18 -16.67 -19.95
N SER A 130 -8.72 -17.05 -18.80
CA SER A 130 -9.85 -17.99 -18.69
C SER A 130 -11.14 -17.39 -19.25
N ALA A 131 -11.36 -16.09 -19.00
CA ALA A 131 -12.49 -15.36 -19.56
C ALA A 131 -12.45 -15.31 -21.10
N ALA A 132 -11.28 -15.06 -21.69
CA ALA A 132 -11.10 -15.08 -23.14
C ALA A 132 -11.39 -16.46 -23.74
N ALA A 133 -10.90 -17.53 -23.11
CA ALA A 133 -11.16 -18.91 -23.55
C ALA A 133 -12.66 -19.26 -23.50
N ILE A 134 -13.36 -18.87 -22.44
CA ILE A 134 -14.80 -19.13 -22.30
C ILE A 134 -15.62 -18.31 -23.28
N LYS A 135 -15.28 -17.05 -23.51
CA LYS A 135 -15.92 -16.24 -24.54
C LYS A 135 -15.75 -16.90 -25.90
N ASN A 136 -14.54 -17.33 -26.24
CA ASN A 136 -14.27 -18.02 -27.50
C ASN A 136 -15.11 -19.30 -27.64
N TYR A 137 -15.20 -20.11 -26.58
CA TYR A 137 -16.09 -21.28 -26.55
C TYR A 137 -17.56 -20.89 -26.79
N ALA A 138 -18.06 -19.88 -26.08
CA ALA A 138 -19.45 -19.43 -26.18
C ALA A 138 -19.82 -18.88 -27.57
N PHE A 139 -18.85 -18.30 -28.31
CA PHE A 139 -19.07 -17.78 -29.66
C PHE A 139 -18.84 -18.81 -30.77
N SER A 140 -18.05 -19.86 -30.52
CA SER A 140 -17.73 -20.89 -31.51
C SER A 140 -18.69 -22.09 -31.50
N ASP A 141 -19.26 -22.42 -30.34
CA ASP A 141 -20.24 -23.49 -30.22
C ASP A 141 -21.66 -22.95 -30.48
N PRO A 142 -22.49 -23.59 -31.35
CA PRO A 142 -23.86 -23.16 -31.59
C PRO A 142 -24.82 -23.41 -30.42
N LYS A 143 -24.45 -24.25 -29.43
CA LYS A 143 -25.23 -24.59 -28.23
C LYS A 143 -24.32 -24.73 -27.00
N PRO A 144 -23.66 -23.64 -26.57
CA PRO A 144 -22.70 -23.71 -25.48
C PRO A 144 -23.44 -24.03 -24.17
N VAL A 145 -22.86 -24.94 -23.38
CA VAL A 145 -23.35 -25.34 -22.06
C VAL A 145 -22.26 -25.15 -21.01
N ALA A 146 -22.65 -24.74 -19.81
CA ALA A 146 -21.73 -24.56 -18.70
C ALA A 146 -22.39 -24.99 -17.39
N THR A 147 -21.58 -25.41 -16.43
CA THR A 147 -22.02 -25.72 -15.06
C THR A 147 -21.18 -24.94 -14.07
N ILE A 148 -21.83 -24.17 -13.20
CA ILE A 148 -21.17 -23.49 -12.08
C ILE A 148 -21.32 -24.39 -10.84
N ALA A 149 -20.24 -25.07 -10.46
CA ALA A 149 -20.21 -25.92 -9.28
C ALA A 149 -20.01 -25.10 -8.00
N SER A 150 -20.27 -25.74 -6.84
CA SER A 150 -19.93 -25.14 -5.55
C SER A 150 -18.42 -24.91 -5.42
N GLY A 151 -18.04 -23.75 -4.89
CA GLY A 151 -16.64 -23.40 -4.65
C GLY A 151 -15.98 -24.32 -3.63
N ARG A 152 -14.66 -24.53 -3.78
CA ARG A 152 -13.82 -25.21 -2.80
C ARG A 152 -12.63 -24.31 -2.45
N THR A 153 -12.22 -24.32 -1.19
CA THR A 153 -11.00 -23.64 -0.77
C THR A 153 -9.77 -24.39 -1.30
N ARG A 154 -8.86 -23.67 -1.95
CA ARG A 154 -7.55 -24.19 -2.36
C ARG A 154 -6.46 -23.45 -1.61
N LEU A 155 -5.49 -24.19 -1.09
CA LEU A 155 -4.32 -23.67 -0.39
C LEU A 155 -3.07 -23.89 -1.24
N GLY A 156 -2.02 -23.09 -1.01
CA GLY A 156 -0.75 -23.21 -1.74
C GLY A 156 -0.83 -22.73 -3.19
N VAL A 157 -1.67 -21.74 -3.48
CA VAL A 157 -1.71 -21.08 -4.79
C VAL A 157 -0.46 -20.22 -4.94
N GLU A 158 0.29 -20.40 -6.03
CA GLU A 158 1.49 -19.64 -6.35
C GLU A 158 1.33 -18.91 -7.71
N PRO A 159 1.88 -17.69 -7.88
CA PRO A 159 2.67 -16.94 -6.89
C PRO A 159 1.80 -16.29 -5.79
N SER A 160 2.33 -16.21 -4.58
CA SER A 160 1.69 -15.54 -3.45
C SER A 160 2.76 -14.98 -2.49
N PRO A 161 2.60 -13.75 -1.95
CA PRO A 161 1.51 -12.80 -2.17
C PRO A 161 1.59 -12.08 -3.53
N VAL A 162 0.49 -11.51 -4.00
CA VAL A 162 0.46 -10.57 -5.14
C VAL A 162 -0.19 -9.26 -4.72
N VAL A 163 0.19 -8.14 -5.33
CA VAL A 163 -0.50 -6.86 -5.10
C VAL A 163 -1.82 -6.88 -5.85
N ALA A 164 -2.91 -6.61 -5.12
CA ALA A 164 -4.24 -6.50 -5.70
C ALA A 164 -4.39 -5.22 -6.52
N HIS A 165 -5.24 -5.27 -7.54
CA HIS A 165 -5.73 -4.11 -8.27
C HIS A 165 -6.87 -3.45 -7.47
N SER A 166 -7.48 -2.34 -7.93
CA SER A 166 -8.61 -1.67 -7.27
C SER A 166 -9.65 -2.67 -6.72
N VAL A 167 -9.74 -2.69 -5.39
CA VAL A 167 -10.65 -3.56 -4.62
C VAL A 167 -11.87 -2.76 -4.18
N LEU A 168 -12.73 -2.36 -5.13
CA LEU A 168 -14.00 -1.71 -4.78
C LEU A 168 -14.83 -2.67 -3.90
N GLU A 169 -15.02 -2.32 -2.63
CA GLU A 169 -15.81 -3.09 -1.67
C GLU A 169 -17.29 -2.82 -1.94
N VAL A 170 -18.04 -3.82 -2.42
CA VAL A 170 -19.48 -3.70 -2.62
C VAL A 170 -20.19 -4.83 -1.90
N GLN A 171 -20.80 -4.49 -0.77
CA GLN A 171 -21.60 -5.42 0.00
C GLN A 171 -23.08 -5.23 -0.36
N ILE A 172 -23.69 -6.22 -1.03
CA ILE A 172 -25.15 -6.26 -1.14
C ILE A 172 -25.70 -6.92 0.11
N GLN A 173 -26.33 -6.14 0.98
CA GLN A 173 -27.10 -6.68 2.09
C GLN A 173 -28.39 -7.31 1.56
N SER A 174 -28.44 -8.65 1.55
CA SER A 174 -29.71 -9.35 1.45
C SER A 174 -30.27 -9.53 2.86
N PRO A 175 -31.45 -8.98 3.19
CA PRO A 175 -32.01 -9.07 4.55
C PRO A 175 -32.28 -10.52 5.02
N GLN A 176 -32.26 -11.49 4.09
CA GLN A 176 -32.50 -12.90 4.38
C GLN A 176 -31.24 -13.75 4.63
N ARG A 177 -30.02 -13.22 4.40
CA ARG A 177 -28.78 -13.99 4.53
C ARG A 177 -27.93 -13.49 5.70
N ARG A 178 -28.30 -13.92 6.91
CA ARG A 178 -27.53 -13.67 8.14
C ARG A 178 -26.50 -14.78 8.34
N VAL A 179 -25.23 -14.42 8.38
CA VAL A 179 -24.10 -15.33 8.58
C VAL A 179 -23.17 -14.77 9.65
N THR A 180 -22.53 -15.64 10.43
CA THR A 180 -21.59 -15.25 11.49
C THR A 180 -20.23 -14.81 10.94
N PHE A 181 -19.87 -15.29 9.75
CA PHE A 181 -18.64 -14.98 9.05
C PHE A 181 -18.94 -14.59 7.61
N ASN A 182 -18.15 -13.67 7.08
CA ASN A 182 -18.26 -13.22 5.69
C ASN A 182 -16.87 -13.16 5.04
N ILE A 183 -16.83 -13.22 3.70
CA ILE A 183 -15.63 -13.06 2.90
C ILE A 183 -15.74 -11.73 2.17
N ILE A 184 -14.79 -10.84 2.43
CA ILE A 184 -14.69 -9.51 1.86
C ILE A 184 -13.23 -9.21 1.51
N SER A 185 -13.01 -8.34 0.54
CA SER A 185 -11.69 -7.98 0.04
C SER A 185 -11.54 -6.46 0.05
N GLY A 186 -10.35 -5.97 0.40
CA GLY A 186 -10.12 -4.54 0.52
C GLY A 186 -8.83 -4.22 1.27
N THR A 187 -8.27 -3.03 1.06
CA THR A 187 -7.20 -2.51 1.95
C THR A 187 -7.71 -2.34 3.38
N SER A 188 -9.02 -2.20 3.55
CA SER A 188 -9.77 -2.30 4.80
C SER A 188 -9.53 -3.60 5.58
N MET A 189 -9.21 -4.71 4.91
CA MET A 189 -8.90 -5.99 5.54
C MET A 189 -7.41 -6.12 5.85
N SER A 190 -6.53 -5.52 5.06
CA SER A 190 -5.09 -5.51 5.33
C SER A 190 -4.72 -4.63 6.53
N CYS A 191 -5.41 -3.50 6.72
CA CYS A 191 -5.21 -2.58 7.85
C CYS A 191 -5.28 -3.27 9.24
N PRO A 192 -6.33 -4.05 9.59
CA PRO A 192 -6.39 -4.73 10.89
C PRO A 192 -5.31 -5.82 11.06
N HIS A 193 -4.81 -6.44 9.97
CA HIS A 193 -3.67 -7.36 10.08
C HIS A 193 -2.40 -6.62 10.54
N VAL A 194 -2.06 -5.51 9.89
CA VAL A 194 -0.89 -4.70 10.28
C VAL A 194 -1.08 -4.11 11.68
N SER A 195 -2.31 -3.73 12.04
CA SER A 195 -2.65 -3.25 13.39
C SER A 195 -2.41 -4.32 14.46
N GLY A 196 -2.83 -5.56 14.20
CA GLY A 196 -2.58 -6.69 15.10
C GLY A 196 -1.09 -6.98 15.26
N LEU A 197 -0.32 -6.95 14.16
CA LEU A 197 1.14 -7.11 14.22
C LEU A 197 1.81 -5.99 15.02
N ALA A 198 1.39 -4.75 14.83
CA ALA A 198 1.90 -3.62 15.60
C ALA A 198 1.59 -3.76 17.09
N ALA A 199 0.40 -4.26 17.45
CA ALA A 199 0.03 -4.50 18.84
C ALA A 199 0.91 -5.61 19.47
N LEU A 200 1.20 -6.68 18.72
CA LEU A 200 2.13 -7.73 19.15
C LEU A 200 3.55 -7.19 19.36
N LEU A 201 4.03 -6.34 18.44
CA LEU A 201 5.33 -5.68 18.59
C LEU A 201 5.36 -4.74 19.78
N LYS A 202 4.30 -3.96 20.02
CA LYS A 202 4.18 -3.10 21.21
C LYS A 202 4.15 -3.92 22.50
N ALA A 203 3.54 -5.10 22.49
CA ALA A 203 3.53 -6.00 23.64
C ALA A 203 4.92 -6.61 23.91
N ALA A 204 5.66 -6.97 22.86
CA ALA A 204 7.02 -7.51 22.97
C ALA A 204 8.06 -6.43 23.32
N HIS A 205 7.86 -5.21 22.82
CA HIS A 205 8.75 -4.05 22.98
C HIS A 205 7.97 -2.85 23.51
N SER A 206 7.61 -2.92 24.80
CA SER A 206 6.73 -1.93 25.44
C SER A 206 7.28 -0.49 25.43
N ASP A 207 8.59 -0.34 25.31
CA ASP A 207 9.33 0.92 25.23
C ASP A 207 9.36 1.53 23.82
N TRP A 208 9.07 0.75 22.77
CA TRP A 208 9.16 1.25 21.41
C TRP A 208 8.10 2.32 21.11
N SER A 209 8.56 3.37 20.43
CA SER A 209 7.69 4.40 19.87
C SER A 209 6.87 3.84 18.68
N PRO A 210 5.79 4.53 18.28
CA PRO A 210 5.11 4.24 17.02
C PRO A 210 6.05 4.26 15.81
N GLY A 211 7.03 5.17 15.80
CA GLY A 211 8.05 5.27 14.75
C GLY A 211 8.95 4.03 14.67
N ALA A 212 9.39 3.52 15.83
CA ALA A 212 10.21 2.31 15.92
C ALA A 212 9.43 1.07 15.45
N ILE A 213 8.18 0.89 15.90
CA ILE A 213 7.31 -0.24 15.47
C ILE A 213 7.08 -0.19 13.96
N ARG A 214 6.73 0.99 13.44
CA ARG A 214 6.57 1.20 12.00
C ARG A 214 7.86 0.85 11.25
N SER A 215 9.01 1.31 11.74
CA SER A 215 10.30 1.01 11.13
C SER A 215 10.61 -0.49 11.11
N ALA A 216 10.34 -1.20 12.21
CA ALA A 216 10.58 -2.63 12.29
C ALA A 216 9.76 -3.40 11.25
N LEU A 217 8.46 -3.09 11.12
CA LEU A 217 7.56 -3.71 10.14
C LEU A 217 7.99 -3.44 8.70
N MET A 218 8.49 -2.24 8.41
CA MET A 218 8.83 -1.82 7.05
C MET A 218 10.21 -2.32 6.63
N THR A 219 11.23 -2.17 7.47
CA THR A 219 12.62 -2.50 7.11
C THR A 219 12.91 -4.00 7.04
N THR A 220 12.03 -4.82 7.61
CA THR A 220 12.11 -6.28 7.59
C THR A 220 11.13 -6.92 6.59
N ALA A 221 10.32 -6.10 5.91
CA ALA A 221 9.42 -6.56 4.87
C ALA A 221 10.20 -7.13 3.69
N TYR A 222 9.64 -8.15 3.03
CA TYR A 222 10.24 -8.74 1.84
C TYR A 222 9.53 -8.29 0.58
N THR A 223 10.30 -8.14 -0.50
CA THR A 223 9.82 -7.72 -1.82
C THR A 223 9.95 -8.80 -2.89
N LYS A 224 10.58 -9.93 -2.54
CA LYS A 224 10.85 -11.06 -3.43
C LYS A 224 10.32 -12.36 -2.85
N TYR A 225 9.85 -13.25 -3.71
CA TYR A 225 9.54 -14.63 -3.35
C TYR A 225 10.82 -15.42 -3.04
N LYS A 226 10.64 -16.64 -2.52
CA LYS A 226 11.76 -17.58 -2.23
C LYS A 226 12.60 -17.91 -3.47
N ASN A 227 12.05 -17.79 -4.67
CA ASN A 227 12.76 -18.02 -5.94
C ASN A 227 13.53 -16.78 -6.44
N GLY A 228 13.54 -15.68 -5.68
CA GLY A 228 14.25 -14.45 -6.03
C GLY A 228 13.50 -13.50 -6.97
N LYS A 229 12.35 -13.89 -7.51
CA LYS A 229 11.51 -12.99 -8.33
C LYS A 229 10.76 -12.00 -7.43
N THR A 230 10.55 -10.79 -7.93
CA THR A 230 9.79 -9.73 -7.24
C THR A 230 8.30 -10.10 -7.13
N ILE A 231 7.64 -9.64 -6.07
CA ILE A 231 6.18 -9.67 -5.93
C ILE A 231 5.53 -9.06 -7.19
N LEU A 232 4.43 -9.64 -7.65
CA LEU A 232 3.76 -9.23 -8.89
C LEU A 232 2.53 -8.39 -8.62
N ASP A 233 2.23 -7.47 -9.54
CA ASP A 233 0.92 -6.85 -9.68
C ASP A 233 0.02 -7.82 -10.44
N VAL A 234 -1.11 -8.19 -9.81
CA VAL A 234 -2.02 -9.20 -10.34
C VAL A 234 -2.73 -8.76 -11.64
N SER A 235 -2.88 -7.46 -11.85
CA SER A 235 -3.54 -6.93 -13.06
C SER A 235 -2.62 -6.89 -14.27
N THR A 236 -1.36 -6.49 -14.09
CA THR A 236 -0.39 -6.37 -15.19
C THR A 236 0.46 -7.62 -15.37
N GLY A 237 0.54 -8.48 -14.35
CA GLY A 237 1.46 -9.62 -14.30
C GLY A 237 2.94 -9.21 -14.22
N GLN A 238 3.23 -7.92 -14.07
CA GLN A 238 4.59 -7.38 -14.02
C GLN A 238 5.11 -7.32 -12.59
N PRO A 239 6.45 -7.23 -12.39
CA PRO A 239 7.04 -6.94 -11.08
C PRO A 239 6.43 -5.67 -10.46
N SER A 240 5.90 -5.80 -9.24
CA SER A 240 5.43 -4.68 -8.44
C SER A 240 6.58 -3.80 -7.97
N THR A 241 6.24 -2.53 -7.81
CA THR A 241 7.14 -1.46 -7.43
C THR A 241 6.90 -1.03 -5.97
N PRO A 242 7.84 -0.29 -5.37
CA PRO A 242 7.61 0.39 -4.10
C PRO A 242 6.40 1.33 -4.06
N LEU A 243 5.86 1.78 -5.21
CA LEU A 243 4.61 2.55 -5.22
C LEU A 243 3.38 1.67 -4.96
N ASP A 244 3.48 0.37 -5.23
CA ASP A 244 2.38 -0.59 -5.14
C ASP A 244 2.27 -1.21 -3.74
N TYR A 245 3.41 -1.64 -3.17
CA TYR A 245 3.46 -2.31 -1.86
C TYR A 245 4.23 -1.54 -0.78
N GLY A 246 4.76 -0.35 -1.09
CA GLY A 246 5.59 0.40 -0.16
C GLY A 246 6.92 -0.29 0.14
N ALA A 247 7.14 -0.66 1.41
CA ALA A 247 8.33 -1.39 1.86
C ALA A 247 8.33 -2.89 1.52
N GLY A 248 7.16 -3.45 1.19
CA GLY A 248 7.01 -4.87 0.84
C GLY A 248 5.96 -5.58 1.69
N TYR A 249 5.96 -6.90 1.63
CA TYR A 249 5.07 -7.73 2.43
C TYR A 249 5.65 -7.93 3.83
N VAL A 250 4.81 -7.70 4.85
CA VAL A 250 5.21 -7.75 6.25
C VAL A 250 5.78 -9.12 6.66
N ASN A 251 6.87 -9.12 7.41
CA ASN A 251 7.46 -10.32 8.00
C ASN A 251 7.42 -10.23 9.54
N PRO A 252 6.38 -10.79 10.18
CA PRO A 252 6.18 -10.67 11.62
C PRO A 252 7.37 -11.16 12.46
N VAL A 253 8.00 -12.25 12.03
CA VAL A 253 9.10 -12.89 12.77
C VAL A 253 10.36 -12.03 12.70
N ALA A 254 10.68 -11.51 11.52
CA ALA A 254 11.83 -10.61 11.37
C ALA A 254 11.60 -9.25 12.06
N ALA A 255 10.38 -8.73 12.02
CA ALA A 255 10.03 -7.46 12.67
C ALA A 255 10.15 -7.50 14.21
N LEU A 256 10.14 -8.69 14.83
CA LEU A 256 10.34 -8.85 16.27
C LEU A 256 11.78 -8.52 16.70
N ASP A 257 12.77 -8.74 15.84
CA ASP A 257 14.17 -8.42 16.07
C ASP A 257 14.77 -7.83 14.79
N PRO A 258 14.46 -6.55 14.48
CA PRO A 258 14.83 -5.91 13.22
C PRO A 258 16.31 -5.51 13.17
N GLY A 259 17.04 -5.56 14.29
CA GLY A 259 18.40 -5.05 14.39
C GLY A 259 18.46 -3.54 14.57
N LEU A 260 18.05 -2.78 13.55
CA LEU A 260 18.03 -1.32 13.58
C LEU A 260 16.64 -0.75 13.31
N VAL A 261 16.34 0.41 13.88
CA VAL A 261 15.12 1.17 13.60
C VAL A 261 15.41 2.63 13.26
N TYR A 262 14.63 3.17 12.33
CA TYR A 262 14.47 4.61 12.09
C TYR A 262 13.39 5.13 13.02
N ASP A 263 13.78 5.41 14.25
CA ASP A 263 12.88 6.00 15.23
C ASP A 263 12.45 7.41 14.79
N THR A 264 11.24 7.81 15.13
CA THR A 264 10.65 9.10 14.74
C THR A 264 9.91 9.68 15.94
N THR A 265 10.22 10.92 16.26
CA THR A 265 9.68 11.66 17.41
C THR A 265 8.61 12.66 16.98
N VAL A 266 7.90 13.23 17.95
CA VAL A 266 6.90 14.27 17.68
C VAL A 266 7.54 15.53 17.10
N GLU A 267 8.75 15.84 17.56
CA GLU A 267 9.57 16.95 17.10
C GLU A 267 9.95 16.78 15.62
N ASP A 268 10.17 15.55 15.17
CA ASP A 268 10.44 15.26 13.75
C ASP A 268 9.22 15.55 12.87
N TYR A 269 8.02 15.19 13.33
CA TYR A 269 6.77 15.53 12.64
C TYR A 269 6.51 17.04 12.61
N LEU A 270 6.74 17.74 13.71
CA LEU A 270 6.64 19.21 13.76
C LEU A 270 7.65 19.87 12.82
N GLY A 271 8.88 19.36 12.80
CA GLY A 271 9.91 19.79 11.87
C GLY A 271 9.50 19.58 10.42
N PHE A 272 8.85 18.47 10.08
CA PHE A 272 8.33 18.25 8.74
C PHE A 272 7.23 19.22 8.34
N LEU A 273 6.29 19.54 9.24
CA LEU A 273 5.29 20.57 8.97
C LEU A 273 5.94 21.94 8.71
N CYS A 274 7.03 22.26 9.43
CA CYS A 274 7.84 23.44 9.14
C CYS A 274 8.52 23.37 7.78
N ALA A 275 9.03 22.20 7.37
CA ALA A 275 9.62 22.00 6.05
C ALA A 275 8.59 22.16 4.91
N LEU A 276 7.30 21.92 5.18
CA LEU A 276 6.19 22.20 4.27
C LEU A 276 5.78 23.69 4.22
N ASN A 277 6.47 24.58 4.94
CA ASN A 277 6.14 25.99 5.12
C ASN A 277 4.75 26.23 5.75
N TYR A 278 4.32 25.37 6.65
CA TYR A 278 3.07 25.61 7.39
C TYR A 278 3.25 26.76 8.39
N SER A 279 2.27 27.65 8.46
CA SER A 279 2.21 28.70 9.48
C SER A 279 1.91 28.11 10.86
N SER A 280 2.22 28.84 11.94
CA SER A 280 1.90 28.41 13.31
C SER A 280 0.41 28.09 13.50
N SER A 281 -0.48 28.82 12.81
CA SER A 281 -1.93 28.54 12.83
C SER A 281 -2.29 27.21 12.16
N GLN A 282 -1.67 26.88 11.03
CA GLN A 282 -1.86 25.60 10.34
C GLN A 282 -1.27 24.45 11.15
N ILE A 283 -0.10 24.65 11.77
CA ILE A 283 0.50 23.65 12.67
C ILE A 283 -0.42 23.41 13.87
N LYS A 284 -0.96 24.47 14.49
CA LYS A 284 -1.93 24.34 15.58
C LYS A 284 -3.17 23.57 15.16
N LEU A 285 -3.71 23.80 13.97
CA LEU A 285 -4.84 23.03 13.44
C LEU A 285 -4.47 21.56 13.17
N ALA A 286 -3.30 21.30 12.60
CA ALA A 286 -2.85 19.95 12.27
C ALA A 286 -2.49 19.10 13.50
N THR A 287 -2.04 19.73 14.59
CA THR A 287 -1.40 19.04 15.72
C THR A 287 -2.06 19.27 17.06
N ASN A 288 -2.98 20.24 17.13
CA ASN A 288 -3.54 20.81 18.36
C ASN A 288 -2.48 21.38 19.33
N ARG A 289 -1.24 21.60 18.88
CA ARG A 289 -0.13 22.12 19.68
C ARG A 289 0.30 23.51 19.21
N ASP A 290 0.62 24.37 20.18
CA ASP A 290 1.22 25.66 19.88
C ASP A 290 2.70 25.43 19.56
N PHE A 291 3.06 25.67 18.30
CA PHE A 291 4.41 25.50 17.81
C PHE A 291 4.72 26.56 16.76
N THR A 292 5.94 27.08 16.78
CA THR A 292 6.42 28.06 15.81
C THR A 292 7.76 27.60 15.28
N CYS A 293 7.86 27.55 13.96
CA CYS A 293 9.09 27.14 13.28
C CYS A 293 10.20 28.16 13.53
N ASP A 294 11.32 27.68 14.08
CA ASP A 294 12.54 28.47 14.21
C ASP A 294 13.15 28.77 12.82
N PRO A 295 13.24 30.04 12.39
CA PRO A 295 13.79 30.41 11.08
C PRO A 295 15.28 30.07 10.92
N SER A 296 16.02 29.89 12.02
CA SER A 296 17.45 29.55 12.00
C SER A 296 17.70 28.04 11.79
N LYS A 297 16.67 27.19 12.03
CA LYS A 297 16.75 25.75 11.83
C LYS A 297 16.44 25.35 10.41
N LYS A 298 17.19 24.38 9.90
CA LYS A 298 16.90 23.72 8.62
C LYS A 298 16.03 22.50 8.87
N TYR A 299 14.79 22.56 8.40
CA TYR A 299 13.86 21.45 8.47
C TYR A 299 13.93 20.56 7.23
N SER A 300 13.57 19.28 7.39
CA SER A 300 13.59 18.30 6.30
C SER A 300 12.17 17.85 5.95
N LEU A 301 11.90 17.75 4.64
CA LEU A 301 10.67 17.16 4.11
C LEU A 301 10.66 15.63 4.20
N VAL A 302 11.69 15.01 4.78
CA VAL A 302 11.81 13.57 4.84
C VAL A 302 11.98 13.13 6.29
N ILE A 303 10.86 12.71 6.88
CA ILE A 303 10.76 12.30 8.29
C ILE A 303 11.40 10.93 8.53
N SER A 304 11.26 9.98 7.59
CA SER A 304 11.79 8.63 7.74
C SER A 304 12.02 7.99 6.36
N ILE A 305 13.09 7.22 6.21
CA ILE A 305 13.41 6.48 4.97
C ILE A 305 12.56 5.21 4.80
N THR A 306 11.79 4.84 5.81
CA THR A 306 10.95 3.63 5.78
C THR A 306 10.00 3.62 4.58
N HIS A 307 9.54 4.78 4.09
CA HIS A 307 9.02 5.00 2.73
C HIS A 307 9.73 6.21 2.12
N LEU A 308 10.78 6.01 1.33
CA LEU A 308 11.36 7.10 0.55
C LEU A 308 10.72 7.14 -0.85
N SER A 309 9.67 7.95 -1.01
CA SER A 309 9.23 8.42 -2.33
C SER A 309 9.86 9.80 -2.60
N LEU A 310 11.00 9.80 -3.28
CA LEU A 310 11.64 11.03 -3.77
C LEU A 310 10.94 11.49 -5.05
N PHE A 311 10.13 12.53 -4.93
CA PHE A 311 9.70 13.32 -6.08
C PHE A 311 10.89 14.20 -6.53
N LEU A 312 11.64 13.72 -7.52
CA LEU A 312 12.83 14.35 -8.09
C LEU A 312 12.53 15.68 -8.81
N SER A 313 11.26 15.98 -9.09
CA SER A 313 10.89 17.27 -9.67
C SER A 313 11.08 18.46 -8.75
N LYS A 314 10.86 18.31 -7.44
CA LYS A 314 11.21 19.35 -6.44
C LYS A 314 12.73 19.52 -6.28
N LEU A 315 13.48 18.47 -6.60
CA LEU A 315 14.94 18.39 -6.62
C LEU A 315 15.53 19.27 -7.74
N LEU A 316 14.84 19.37 -8.88
CA LEU A 316 15.23 20.18 -10.05
C LEU A 316 14.71 21.62 -10.01
N GLN A 317 13.68 21.92 -9.21
CA GLN A 317 13.08 23.26 -9.10
C GLN A 317 13.77 24.19 -8.06
N GLY A 318 14.88 23.76 -7.45
CA GLY A 318 15.69 24.61 -6.57
C GLY A 318 15.00 25.09 -5.28
N LYS A 319 13.83 24.55 -4.93
CA LYS A 319 13.11 24.85 -3.69
C LYS A 319 13.14 23.63 -2.76
N GLY A 320 14.12 23.60 -1.84
CA GLY A 320 14.23 22.59 -0.80
C GLY A 320 15.68 22.17 -0.47
N TRP A 321 15.82 20.94 0.03
CA TRP A 321 17.03 20.33 0.58
C TRP A 321 18.21 20.13 -0.41
N CYS A 322 18.01 20.37 -1.71
CA CYS A 322 19.10 20.32 -2.68
C CYS A 322 19.78 21.68 -2.81
N ARG A 323 21.10 21.71 -2.59
CA ARG A 323 21.90 22.93 -2.74
C ARG A 323 22.13 23.32 -4.21
N SER A 324 21.87 22.42 -5.14
CA SER A 324 21.86 22.65 -6.59
C SER A 324 20.94 21.63 -7.27
N ASN A 325 20.51 21.90 -8.51
CA ASN A 325 19.63 21.05 -9.33
C ASN A 325 20.21 19.63 -9.62
N LYS A 326 21.28 19.20 -8.96
CA LYS A 326 21.95 17.92 -9.16
C LYS A 326 22.39 17.20 -7.89
N HIS A 327 22.38 17.81 -6.69
CA HIS A 327 22.91 17.18 -5.48
C HIS A 327 22.00 17.37 -4.27
N CYS A 328 21.69 16.26 -3.60
CA CYS A 328 20.80 16.26 -2.45
C CYS A 328 21.33 15.32 -1.36
N ASN A 329 21.64 15.83 -0.15
CA ASN A 329 22.33 15.10 0.96
C ASN A 329 21.50 14.77 2.25
N ILE A 330 20.94 13.56 2.39
CA ILE A 330 19.85 13.24 3.32
C ILE A 330 20.54 12.75 4.59
N HIS A 331 20.30 13.42 5.72
CA HIS A 331 20.85 12.99 7.00
C HIS A 331 19.87 12.05 7.70
N ARG A 332 20.39 10.93 8.21
CA ARG A 332 19.59 9.90 8.88
C ARG A 332 20.26 9.41 10.14
N THR A 333 19.45 8.92 11.05
CA THR A 333 19.90 8.32 12.30
C THR A 333 19.23 6.97 12.47
N LEU A 334 20.04 5.96 12.73
CA LEU A 334 19.63 4.61 13.06
C LEU A 334 19.85 4.39 14.55
N THR A 335 18.87 3.77 15.19
CA THR A 335 18.98 3.31 16.58
C THR A 335 19.15 1.80 16.56
N ASN A 336 20.19 1.28 17.21
CA ASN A 336 20.37 -0.15 17.39
C ASN A 336 19.40 -0.67 18.46
N VAL A 337 18.56 -1.65 18.13
CA VAL A 337 17.64 -2.28 19.10
C VAL A 337 18.03 -3.73 19.42
N ALA A 338 19.13 -4.21 18.86
CA ALA A 338 19.68 -5.54 19.06
C ALA A 338 21.01 -5.50 19.84
N PRO A 339 21.61 -6.65 20.18
CA PRO A 339 22.96 -6.69 20.72
C PRO A 339 24.01 -6.00 19.82
N PRO A 340 25.17 -5.61 20.35
CA PRO A 340 26.21 -4.89 19.61
C PRO A 340 26.57 -5.55 18.29
N ALA A 341 26.59 -4.77 17.21
CA ALA A 341 26.83 -5.26 15.87
C ALA A 341 27.37 -4.16 14.94
N THR A 342 28.10 -4.60 13.92
CA THR A 342 28.52 -3.74 12.80
C THR A 342 27.65 -4.03 11.58
N TYR A 343 27.11 -2.96 10.99
CA TYR A 343 26.31 -3.01 9.78
C TYR A 343 27.09 -2.41 8.62
N LYS A 344 26.97 -3.03 7.44
CA LYS A 344 27.52 -2.51 6.18
C LYS A 344 26.38 -2.13 5.24
N VAL A 345 26.55 -1.04 4.51
CA VAL A 345 25.54 -0.59 3.54
C VAL A 345 25.78 -1.24 2.17
N SER A 346 24.69 -1.61 1.51
CA SER A 346 24.65 -1.97 0.10
C SER A 346 23.49 -1.28 -0.61
N ILE A 347 23.67 -0.98 -1.88
CA ILE A 347 22.68 -0.26 -2.70
C ILE A 347 22.46 -1.04 -3.99
N SER A 348 21.20 -1.26 -4.36
CA SER A 348 20.81 -1.74 -5.68
C SER A 348 19.95 -0.67 -6.37
N SER A 349 20.29 -0.28 -7.59
CA SER A 349 19.53 0.71 -8.38
C SER A 349 19.09 0.10 -9.70
N GLU A 350 17.86 0.40 -10.13
CA GLU A 350 17.32 0.00 -11.42
C GLU A 350 17.67 0.99 -12.54
N THR A 351 18.28 2.14 -12.19
CA THR A 351 18.65 3.18 -13.15
C THR A 351 20.07 3.68 -12.96
N PRO A 352 20.81 3.93 -14.05
CA PRO A 352 22.08 4.65 -14.01
C PRO A 352 21.88 6.17 -13.89
N SER A 353 20.65 6.68 -14.04
CA SER A 353 20.34 8.12 -14.03
C SER A 353 20.40 8.76 -12.63
N VAL A 354 20.51 7.94 -11.58
CA VAL A 354 20.67 8.40 -10.20
C VAL A 354 21.86 7.69 -9.57
N ASN A 355 22.88 8.45 -9.22
CA ASN A 355 23.98 8.00 -8.38
C ASN A 355 23.61 8.19 -6.90
N ILE A 356 23.85 7.17 -6.08
CA ILE A 356 23.52 7.15 -4.67
C ILE A 356 24.79 6.83 -3.88
N LEU A 357 25.21 7.76 -3.04
CA LEU A 357 26.38 7.62 -2.18
C LEU A 357 25.95 7.63 -0.70
N VAL A 358 26.49 6.72 0.10
CA VAL A 358 26.20 6.63 1.54
C VAL A 358 27.49 6.77 2.34
N GLU A 359 27.48 7.70 3.30
CA GLU A 359 28.62 7.98 4.18
C GLU A 359 28.20 8.05 5.65
N PRO A 360 28.83 7.28 6.57
CA PRO A 360 29.85 6.26 6.31
C PRO A 360 29.28 4.98 5.68
N GLN A 361 30.12 4.13 5.09
CA GLN A 361 29.70 2.83 4.51
C GLN A 361 29.51 1.71 5.56
N SER A 362 29.94 1.93 6.79
CA SER A 362 29.71 1.01 7.91
C SER A 362 29.33 1.77 9.17
N LEU A 363 28.39 1.22 9.94
CA LEU A 363 28.01 1.73 11.25
C LEU A 363 28.31 0.67 12.29
N ASN A 364 29.10 1.02 13.31
CA ASN A 364 29.41 0.14 14.43
C ASN A 364 28.67 0.60 15.67
N PHE A 365 27.89 -0.30 16.26
CA PHE A 365 27.14 -0.08 17.49
C PHE A 365 27.73 -0.94 18.61
N SER A 366 28.08 -0.32 19.72
CA SER A 366 28.76 -0.94 20.86
C SER A 366 27.80 -1.35 21.97
N GLU A 367 26.59 -0.79 21.97
CA GLU A 367 25.53 -1.07 22.95
C GLU A 367 24.14 -0.99 22.33
N GLN A 368 23.14 -1.53 23.05
CA GLN A 368 21.73 -1.40 22.67
C GLN A 368 21.27 0.04 22.87
N TYR A 369 20.42 0.53 21.98
CA TYR A 369 19.89 1.89 21.90
C TYR A 369 20.90 2.99 21.53
N GLU A 370 22.14 2.61 21.19
CA GLU A 370 23.09 3.55 20.59
C GLU A 370 22.55 4.07 19.26
N LYS A 371 22.65 5.39 19.06
CA LYS A 371 22.24 6.08 17.85
C LYS A 371 23.46 6.45 17.01
N LYS A 372 23.42 6.13 15.72
CA LYS A 372 24.45 6.54 14.75
C LYS A 372 23.81 7.17 13.53
N SER A 373 24.46 8.20 13.00
CA SER A 373 23.98 8.92 11.83
C SER A 373 24.79 8.63 10.58
N TYR A 374 24.13 8.72 9.44
CA TYR A 374 24.74 8.61 8.11
C TYR A 374 24.08 9.60 7.15
N THR A 375 24.75 9.86 6.03
CA THR A 375 24.29 10.77 4.99
C THR A 375 24.12 10.01 3.68
N VAL A 376 23.00 10.22 2.99
CA VAL A 376 22.73 9.69 1.65
C VAL A 376 22.73 10.81 0.64
N THR A 377 23.71 10.82 -0.24
CA THR A 377 23.83 11.82 -1.31
C THR A 377 23.28 11.26 -2.61
N PHE A 378 22.31 11.95 -3.18
CA PHE A 378 21.71 11.62 -4.47
C PHE A 378 22.19 12.62 -5.52
N THR A 379 22.70 12.08 -6.64
CA THR A 379 23.05 12.86 -7.82
C THR A 379 22.26 12.35 -9.01
N ALA A 380 21.36 13.18 -9.55
CA ALA A 380 20.45 12.79 -10.61
C ALA A 380 20.71 13.54 -11.92
N THR A 381 20.51 12.83 -13.04
CA THR A 381 20.42 13.42 -14.38
C THR A 381 18.97 13.72 -14.74
N SER A 382 18.78 14.59 -15.74
CA SER A 382 17.45 14.89 -16.28
C SER A 382 16.89 13.66 -17.00
N MET A 383 15.60 13.38 -16.76
CA MET A 383 14.82 12.35 -17.47
C MET A 383 13.48 12.96 -17.92
N PRO A 384 12.76 12.34 -18.86
CA PRO A 384 11.42 12.78 -19.24
C PRO A 384 10.48 12.87 -18.04
N SER A 385 9.64 13.91 -18.02
CA SER A 385 8.56 14.05 -17.03
C SER A 385 7.62 12.84 -17.08
N GLY A 386 7.20 12.34 -15.92
CA GLY A 386 6.41 11.12 -15.76
C GLY A 386 7.25 9.84 -15.59
N THR A 387 8.58 9.91 -15.73
CA THR A 387 9.44 8.74 -15.49
C THR A 387 9.50 8.41 -14.01
N THR A 388 9.44 7.12 -13.67
CA THR A 388 9.72 6.60 -12.33
C THR A 388 10.81 5.52 -12.37
N SER A 389 11.62 5.45 -11.33
CA SER A 389 12.62 4.39 -11.16
C SER A 389 12.85 4.09 -9.69
N PHE A 390 13.43 2.94 -9.37
CA PHE A 390 13.55 2.47 -8.00
C PHE A 390 14.98 2.07 -7.64
N ALA A 391 15.29 2.18 -6.36
CA ALA A 391 16.49 1.66 -5.75
C ALA A 391 16.16 1.07 -4.38
N HIS A 392 17.11 0.35 -3.80
CA HIS A 392 17.01 -0.24 -2.48
C HIS A 392 18.31 0.00 -1.74
N LEU A 393 18.22 0.53 -0.52
CA LEU A 393 19.32 0.71 0.41
C LEU A 393 19.16 -0.31 1.53
N GLU A 394 20.20 -1.09 1.78
CA GLU A 394 20.18 -2.15 2.76
C GLU A 394 21.36 -2.00 3.73
N TRP A 395 21.08 -2.04 5.03
CA TRP A 395 22.10 -2.24 6.06
C TRP A 395 22.07 -3.69 6.52
N SER A 396 23.18 -4.41 6.35
CA SER A 396 23.28 -5.82 6.71
C SER A 396 24.35 -6.07 7.77
N SER A 397 24.02 -6.94 8.72
CA SER A 397 24.93 -7.57 9.68
C SER A 397 24.98 -9.08 9.43
N ARG A 398 25.62 -9.85 10.31
CA ARG A 398 25.58 -11.32 10.21
C ARG A 398 24.19 -11.92 10.46
N LYS A 399 23.32 -11.20 11.17
CA LYS A 399 22.00 -11.69 11.62
C LYS A 399 20.84 -10.89 11.06
N HIS A 400 21.04 -9.59 10.83
CA HIS A 400 19.97 -8.65 10.53
C HIS A 400 20.15 -8.02 9.17
N VAL A 401 19.02 -7.77 8.50
CA VAL A 401 18.94 -7.05 7.24
C VAL A 401 17.89 -5.96 7.42
N VAL A 402 18.28 -4.72 7.16
CA VAL A 402 17.45 -3.52 7.34
C VAL A 402 17.34 -2.84 5.98
N GLY A 403 16.31 -3.23 5.24
CA GLY A 403 16.06 -2.76 3.88
C GLY A 403 15.24 -1.47 3.85
N SER A 404 15.43 -0.66 2.82
CA SER A 404 14.65 0.56 2.61
C SER A 404 14.49 0.84 1.12
N PRO A 405 13.26 0.83 0.58
CA PRO A 405 13.04 1.17 -0.80
C PRO A 405 13.23 2.67 -1.03
N ILE A 406 13.63 3.01 -2.25
CA ILE A 406 13.80 4.36 -2.75
C ILE A 406 13.06 4.45 -4.07
N ALA A 407 12.10 5.34 -4.18
CA ALA A 407 11.43 5.65 -5.43
C ALA A 407 11.87 7.03 -5.93
N PHE A 408 12.18 7.12 -7.21
CA PHE A 408 12.49 8.33 -7.93
C PHE A 408 11.35 8.63 -8.89
N SER A 409 10.90 9.89 -8.92
CA SER A 409 9.92 10.36 -9.90
C SER A 409 10.36 11.69 -10.51
N TRP A 410 10.54 11.72 -11.83
CA TRP A 410 10.80 12.94 -12.58
C TRP A 410 9.46 13.51 -13.03
N THR A 411 9.20 14.79 -12.74
CA THR A 411 7.99 15.48 -13.17
C THR A 411 8.32 16.84 -13.75
#